data_AF-A0A6P0JRT8-F1
#
_entry.id   AF-A0A6P0JRT8-F1
#
_cell.length_a   1.000
_cell.length_b   1.000
_cell.length_c   1.000
_cell.angle_alpha   90.00
_cell.angle_beta   90.00
_cell.angle_gamma   90.00
#
_symmetry.space_group_name_H-M   'P 1'
#
loop_
_entity.id
_entity.type
_entity.pdbx_description
1 polymer ?
#
loop_
_entity_poly.entity_id
_entity_poly.type
_entity_poly.pdbx_seq_one_letter_code
_entity_poly.pdbx_strand_id
1 'polypeptide(L)'
;MRSFATFVPAKTIFPAAIAAMTLLSVGLATRNYMAPKQNLSGAVDYLRTDLDAEARVYGVGVAGPLYNSFYGADWSLIETEDDLNTALQTPGPVYLVIAFPGRYFRVLPTMDVMADAGSLELVKRFPGTLGDGNVLIFKRG
;
A
#
# COMPACT_ATOMS: atom_id res chain seq x y z
N MET A 1 50.11 -30.55 18.19
CA MET A 1 48.85 -29.79 18.07
C MET A 1 47.72 -30.64 18.65
N ARG A 2 47.15 -30.25 19.81
CA ARG A 2 45.98 -30.94 20.37
C ARG A 2 44.72 -30.31 19.77
N SER A 3 43.98 -31.08 18.98
CA SER A 3 42.67 -30.70 18.47
C SER A 3 41.67 -30.72 19.63
N PHE A 4 41.16 -29.56 20.01
CA PHE A 4 40.01 -29.45 20.91
C PHE A 4 38.75 -29.82 20.12
N ALA A 5 38.49 -31.12 19.95
CA ALA A 5 37.17 -31.58 19.59
C ALA A 5 36.27 -31.37 20.80
N THR A 6 35.61 -30.22 20.88
CA THR A 6 34.56 -29.97 21.87
C THR A 6 33.40 -30.92 21.58
N PHE A 7 33.34 -32.01 22.34
CA PHE A 7 32.15 -32.85 22.42
C PHE A 7 31.02 -32.01 23.03
N VAL A 8 30.23 -31.38 22.18
CA VAL A 8 28.95 -30.79 22.59
C VAL A 8 28.07 -31.97 23.00
N PRO A 9 27.65 -32.08 24.27
CA PRO A 9 26.78 -33.17 24.69
C PRO A 9 25.53 -33.18 23.80
N ALA A 10 25.09 -34.34 23.29
CA ALA A 10 23.88 -34.42 22.46
C ALA A 10 22.65 -33.75 23.14
N LYS A 11 22.64 -33.74 24.49
CA LYS A 11 21.63 -33.09 25.33
C LYS A 11 21.61 -31.56 25.24
N THR A 12 22.69 -30.90 24.82
CA THR A 12 22.75 -29.43 24.64
C THR A 12 22.51 -29.00 23.20
N ILE A 13 22.64 -29.91 22.22
CA ILE A 13 22.38 -29.62 20.80
C ILE A 13 20.90 -29.27 20.58
N PHE A 14 19.99 -30.06 21.14
CA PHE A 14 18.55 -29.83 21.00
C PHE A 14 18.10 -28.45 21.55
N PRO A 15 18.39 -28.07 22.80
CA PRO A 15 18.01 -26.75 23.30
C PRO A 15 18.72 -25.60 22.56
N ALA A 16 19.97 -25.79 22.12
CA ALA A 16 20.66 -24.79 21.30
C ALA A 16 19.99 -24.61 19.93
N ALA A 17 19.55 -25.70 19.29
CA ALA A 17 18.82 -25.65 18.02
C ALA A 17 17.45 -24.96 18.19
N ILE A 18 16.71 -25.25 19.27
CA ILE A 18 15.44 -24.57 19.58
C ILE A 18 15.67 -23.08 19.81
N ALA A 19 16.69 -22.71 20.59
CA ALA A 19 17.03 -21.30 20.82
C ALA A 19 17.40 -20.59 19.51
N ALA A 20 18.22 -21.22 18.67
CA ALA A 20 18.59 -20.69 17.36
C ALA A 20 17.36 -20.51 16.45
N MET A 21 16.50 -21.52 16.33
CA MET A 21 15.26 -21.41 15.56
C MET A 21 14.36 -20.31 16.09
N THR A 22 14.21 -20.20 17.41
CA THR A 22 13.39 -19.16 18.06
C THR A 22 13.91 -17.77 17.72
N LEU A 23 15.22 -17.53 17.86
CA LEU A 23 15.83 -16.24 17.53
C LEU A 23 15.67 -15.89 16.05
N LEU A 24 15.86 -16.87 15.16
CA LEU A 24 15.63 -16.68 13.72
C LEU A 24 14.16 -16.34 13.43
N SER A 25 13.22 -17.07 14.03
CA SER A 25 11.79 -16.81 13.88
C SER A 25 11.41 -15.42 14.38
N VAL A 26 11.93 -14.98 15.52
CA VAL A 26 11.70 -13.64 16.06
C VAL A 26 12.25 -12.58 15.11
N GLY A 27 13.48 -12.76 14.60
CA GLY A 27 14.08 -11.83 13.63
C GLY A 27 13.26 -11.70 12.33
N LEU A 28 12.85 -12.84 11.77
CA LEU A 28 12.02 -12.87 10.55
C LEU A 28 10.62 -12.31 10.79
N ALA A 29 9.98 -12.65 11.91
CA ALA A 29 8.68 -12.11 12.28
C ALA A 29 8.76 -10.58 12.43
N THR A 30 9.73 -10.08 13.19
CA THR A 30 9.95 -8.64 13.37
C THR A 30 10.06 -7.95 12.02
N ARG A 31 10.94 -8.43 11.13
CA ARG A 31 11.09 -7.88 9.78
C ARG A 31 9.79 -7.88 8.97
N ASN A 32 8.99 -8.95 9.07
CA ASN A 32 7.75 -9.12 8.30
C ASN A 32 6.56 -8.31 8.83
N TYR A 33 6.62 -7.83 10.08
CA TYR A 33 5.54 -7.10 10.75
C TYR A 33 5.88 -5.62 11.04
N MET A 34 7.14 -5.18 10.85
CA MET A 34 7.52 -3.77 11.03
C MET A 34 7.01 -2.85 9.92
N ALA A 35 6.73 -3.38 8.73
CA ALA A 35 6.17 -2.60 7.63
C ALA A 35 4.69 -2.97 7.40
N PRO A 36 3.82 -1.99 7.12
CA PRO A 36 2.39 -2.24 6.94
C PRO A 36 2.14 -3.11 5.71
N LYS A 37 1.06 -3.90 5.74
CA LYS A 37 0.62 -4.64 4.55
C LYS A 37 0.20 -3.69 3.44
N GLN A 38 -0.47 -2.60 3.83
CA GLN A 38 -0.81 -1.44 3.01
C GLN A 38 -0.74 -0.20 3.92
N ASN A 39 -0.04 0.84 3.49
CA ASN A 39 0.04 2.09 4.25
C ASN A 39 -1.13 3.02 3.87
N LEU A 40 -2.31 2.73 4.43
CA LEU A 40 -3.54 3.48 4.15
C LEU A 40 -3.51 4.87 4.80
N SER A 41 -3.13 4.95 6.07
CA SER A 41 -3.09 6.23 6.81
C SER A 41 -2.21 7.27 6.13
N GLY A 42 -1.08 6.86 5.54
CA GLY A 42 -0.20 7.77 4.81
C GLY A 42 -0.92 8.53 3.68
N ALA A 43 -1.86 7.90 2.97
CA ALA A 43 -2.61 8.56 1.91
C ALA A 43 -3.56 9.63 2.46
N VAL A 44 -4.22 9.34 3.58
CA VAL A 44 -5.10 10.29 4.27
C VAL A 44 -4.29 11.46 4.81
N ASP A 45 -3.16 11.21 5.46
CA ASP A 45 -2.32 12.24 6.05
C ASP A 45 -1.74 13.19 4.98
N TYR A 46 -1.31 12.62 3.85
CA TYR A 46 -0.81 13.39 2.71
C TYR A 46 -1.89 14.31 2.14
N LEU A 47 -3.07 13.76 1.84
CA LEU A 47 -4.16 14.54 1.25
C LEU A 47 -4.69 15.59 2.23
N ARG A 48 -4.80 15.30 3.52
CA ARG A 48 -5.22 16.30 4.52
C ARG A 48 -4.26 17.48 4.66
N THR A 49 -2.98 17.29 4.38
CA THR A 49 -1.96 18.32 4.53
C THR A 49 -1.83 19.17 3.27
N ASP A 50 -2.03 18.57 2.09
CA ASP A 50 -1.65 19.14 0.80
C ASP A 50 -2.83 19.38 -0.18
N LEU A 51 -4.09 19.33 0.29
CA LEU A 51 -5.27 19.57 -0.56
C LEU A 51 -5.61 21.06 -0.68
N ASP A 52 -5.68 21.53 -1.93
CA ASP A 52 -6.34 22.79 -2.26
C ASP A 52 -7.83 22.74 -1.91
N ALA A 53 -8.42 23.88 -1.52
CA ALA A 53 -9.83 23.95 -1.11
C ALA A 53 -10.83 23.53 -2.22
N GLU A 54 -10.41 23.59 -3.49
CA GLU A 54 -11.22 23.19 -4.65
C GLU A 54 -10.95 21.75 -5.11
N ALA A 55 -9.96 21.09 -4.53
CA ALA A 55 -9.56 19.76 -4.96
C ALA A 55 -10.62 18.70 -4.58
N ARG A 56 -10.85 17.78 -5.50
CA ARG A 56 -11.77 16.65 -5.31
C ARG A 56 -10.98 15.36 -5.15
N VAL A 57 -11.34 14.55 -4.16
CA VAL A 57 -10.72 13.26 -3.92
C VAL A 57 -11.71 12.13 -4.17
N TYR A 58 -11.25 11.17 -4.95
CA TYR A 58 -11.99 9.95 -5.24
C TYR A 58 -11.22 8.73 -4.76
N GLY A 59 -11.91 7.81 -4.10
CA GLY A 59 -11.41 6.47 -3.82
C GLY A 59 -11.79 5.52 -4.94
N VAL A 60 -10.79 4.89 -5.56
CA VAL A 60 -10.98 3.94 -6.65
C VAL A 60 -11.28 2.55 -6.07
N GLY A 61 -12.45 2.03 -6.41
CA GLY A 61 -12.95 0.74 -5.98
C GLY A 61 -12.90 0.56 -4.46
N VAL A 62 -12.20 -0.47 -3.98
CA VAL A 62 -12.15 -0.81 -2.55
C VAL A 62 -11.60 0.34 -1.70
N ALA A 63 -10.79 1.22 -2.28
CA ALA A 63 -10.28 2.38 -1.56
C ALA A 63 -11.42 3.27 -1.04
N GLY A 64 -12.46 3.54 -1.84
CA GLY A 64 -13.55 4.44 -1.42
C GLY A 64 -14.24 4.01 -0.13
N PRO A 65 -14.89 2.84 -0.08
CA PRO A 65 -15.53 2.34 1.14
C PRO A 65 -14.54 2.17 2.30
N LEU A 66 -13.33 1.69 2.02
CA LEU A 66 -12.29 1.48 3.02
C LEU A 66 -11.88 2.79 3.72
N TYR A 67 -11.58 3.84 2.96
CA TYR A 67 -11.18 5.12 3.53
C TYR A 67 -12.33 5.83 4.23
N ASN A 68 -13.54 5.74 3.68
CA ASN A 68 -14.71 6.36 4.29
C ASN A 68 -15.08 5.68 5.61
N SER A 69 -15.07 4.34 5.68
CA SER A 69 -15.45 3.62 6.89
C SER A 69 -14.39 3.68 7.99
N PHE A 70 -13.11 3.60 7.65
CA PHE A 70 -12.03 3.54 8.64
C PHE A 70 -11.45 4.90 9.04
N TYR A 71 -11.47 5.87 8.13
CA TYR A 71 -10.82 7.17 8.33
C TYR A 71 -11.77 8.36 8.26
N GLY A 72 -13.05 8.14 7.93
CA GLY A 72 -14.04 9.22 7.74
C GLY A 72 -13.59 10.21 6.67
N ALA A 73 -12.97 9.70 5.59
CA ALA A 73 -12.29 10.53 4.61
C ALA A 73 -13.24 11.32 3.69
N ASP A 74 -14.50 10.87 3.57
CA ASP A 74 -15.56 11.45 2.72
C ASP A 74 -15.15 11.57 1.24
N TRP A 75 -14.46 10.55 0.73
CA TRP A 75 -14.04 10.49 -0.66
C TRP A 75 -15.14 9.88 -1.52
N SER A 76 -15.39 10.49 -2.68
CA SER A 76 -16.34 9.95 -3.65
C SER A 76 -15.83 8.65 -4.27
N LEU A 77 -16.72 7.74 -4.64
CA LEU A 77 -16.36 6.42 -5.14
C LEU A 77 -16.29 6.40 -6.67
N ILE A 78 -15.25 5.77 -7.22
CA ILE A 78 -15.16 5.38 -8.64
C ILE A 78 -15.13 3.85 -8.71
N GLU A 79 -16.14 3.23 -9.32
CA GLU A 79 -16.16 1.78 -9.55
C GLU A 79 -16.10 1.41 -11.03
N THR A 80 -16.56 2.30 -11.90
CA THR A 80 -16.70 2.07 -13.34
C THR A 80 -15.94 3.10 -14.17
N GLU A 81 -15.77 2.81 -15.47
CA GLU A 81 -15.19 3.74 -16.45
C GLU A 81 -16.04 5.03 -16.59
N ASP A 82 -17.37 4.91 -16.47
CA ASP A 82 -18.25 6.07 -16.53
C ASP A 82 -18.09 6.96 -15.29
N ASP A 83 -17.88 6.37 -14.10
CA ASP A 83 -17.56 7.13 -12.89
C ASP A 83 -16.22 7.87 -13.04
N LEU A 84 -15.21 7.19 -13.60
CA LEU A 84 -13.91 7.79 -13.88
C LEU A 84 -14.04 8.95 -14.86
N ASN A 85 -14.73 8.76 -15.98
CA ASN A 85 -14.96 9.81 -16.98
C ASN A 85 -15.69 11.01 -16.37
N THR A 86 -16.70 10.77 -15.54
CA THR A 86 -17.45 11.82 -14.84
C THR A 86 -16.55 12.57 -13.86
N ALA A 87 -15.76 11.85 -13.06
CA ALA A 87 -14.83 12.45 -12.11
C ALA A 87 -13.80 13.35 -12.81
N LEU A 88 -13.26 12.90 -13.94
CA LEU A 88 -12.26 13.65 -14.71
C LEU A 88 -12.81 14.93 -15.34
N GLN A 89 -14.11 15.00 -15.63
CA GLN A 89 -14.77 16.21 -16.13
C GLN A 89 -15.02 17.27 -15.03
N THR A 90 -14.84 16.92 -13.76
CA THR A 90 -15.06 17.86 -12.65
C THR A 90 -14.04 19.00 -12.71
N PRO A 91 -14.44 20.28 -12.60
CA PRO A 91 -13.51 21.40 -12.56
C PRO A 91 -12.53 21.32 -11.37
N GLY A 92 -11.35 21.90 -11.53
CA GLY A 92 -10.31 21.95 -10.49
C GLY A 92 -9.45 20.68 -10.39
N PRO A 93 -8.54 20.59 -9.42
CA PRO A 93 -7.69 19.41 -9.23
C PRO A 93 -8.49 18.15 -8.84
N VAL A 94 -8.21 17.02 -9.49
CA VAL A 94 -8.83 15.72 -9.15
C VAL A 94 -7.75 14.75 -8.68
N TYR A 95 -7.94 14.20 -7.48
CA TYR A 95 -7.07 13.20 -6.89
C TYR A 95 -7.76 11.83 -6.88
N LEU A 96 -7.06 10.82 -7.38
CA LEU A 96 -7.52 9.44 -7.43
C LEU A 96 -6.68 8.59 -6.49
N VAL A 97 -7.29 8.04 -5.45
CA VAL A 97 -6.62 7.18 -4.48
C VAL A 97 -6.96 5.73 -4.75
N ILE A 98 -5.93 4.92 -5.02
CA ILE A 98 -6.07 3.53 -5.43
C ILE A 98 -5.31 2.63 -4.46
N ALA A 99 -6.02 1.66 -3.89
CA ALA A 99 -5.44 0.53 -3.15
C ALA A 99 -5.56 -0.71 -4.04
N PHE A 100 -4.55 -1.59 -4.02
CA PHE A 100 -4.45 -2.71 -4.98
C PHE A 100 -4.43 -2.25 -6.44
N PRO A 101 -3.44 -1.42 -6.84
CA PRO A 101 -3.40 -0.81 -8.16
C PRO A 101 -3.39 -1.84 -9.29
N GLY A 102 -2.65 -2.95 -9.15
CA GLY A 102 -2.65 -3.99 -10.18
C GLY A 102 -4.05 -4.57 -10.41
N ARG A 103 -4.86 -4.73 -9.36
CA ARG A 103 -6.26 -5.15 -9.48
C ARG A 103 -7.11 -4.11 -10.21
N TYR A 104 -7.03 -2.84 -9.81
CA TYR A 104 -7.96 -1.82 -10.30
C TYR A 104 -7.60 -1.27 -11.68
N PHE A 105 -6.34 -1.31 -12.09
CA PHE A 105 -5.99 -1.04 -13.49
C PHE A 105 -6.57 -2.09 -14.46
N ARG A 106 -6.77 -3.34 -14.03
CA ARG A 106 -7.49 -4.33 -14.84
C ARG A 106 -9.00 -4.09 -14.90
N VAL A 107 -9.56 -3.38 -13.92
CA VAL A 107 -11.00 -3.04 -13.87
C VAL A 107 -11.27 -1.74 -14.63
N LEU A 108 -10.34 -0.78 -14.53
CA LEU A 108 -10.38 0.54 -15.15
C LEU A 108 -9.16 0.70 -16.09
N PRO A 109 -9.11 -0.02 -17.22
CA PRO A 109 -7.98 0.02 -18.15
C PRO A 109 -7.69 1.43 -18.69
N THR A 110 -8.70 2.31 -18.81
CA THR A 110 -8.46 3.70 -19.21
C THR A 110 -7.54 4.41 -18.24
N MET A 111 -7.70 4.17 -16.94
CA MET A 111 -6.85 4.78 -15.92
C MET A 111 -5.37 4.36 -16.05
N ASP A 112 -5.13 3.09 -16.40
CA ASP A 112 -3.78 2.56 -16.63
C ASP A 112 -3.13 3.23 -17.84
N VAL A 113 -3.86 3.30 -18.96
CA VAL A 113 -3.43 4.01 -20.18
C VAL A 113 -3.15 5.48 -19.88
N MET A 114 -3.99 6.13 -19.08
CA MET A 114 -3.82 7.53 -18.71
C MET A 114 -2.60 7.77 -17.83
N ALA A 115 -2.32 6.86 -16.89
CA ALA A 115 -1.13 6.90 -16.04
C ALA A 115 0.15 6.71 -16.88
N ASP A 116 0.16 5.74 -17.79
CA ASP A 116 1.27 5.49 -18.70
C ASP A 116 1.51 6.67 -19.66
N ALA A 117 0.44 7.29 -20.15
CA ALA A 117 0.50 8.47 -21.01
C ALA A 117 0.88 9.76 -20.24
N GLY A 118 0.93 9.73 -18.91
CA GLY A 118 1.23 10.90 -18.07
C GLY A 118 0.08 11.90 -17.92
N SER A 119 -1.11 11.58 -18.44
CA SER A 119 -2.33 12.40 -18.25
C SER A 119 -2.89 12.30 -16.82
N LEU A 120 -2.53 11.24 -16.10
CA LEU A 120 -2.64 11.13 -14.65
C LEU A 120 -1.24 11.12 -14.04
N GLU A 121 -0.90 12.16 -13.30
CA GLU A 121 0.39 12.29 -12.64
C GLU A 121 0.40 11.46 -11.34
N LEU A 122 1.37 10.56 -11.18
CA LEU A 122 1.58 9.88 -9.91
C LEU A 122 2.26 10.82 -8.91
N VAL A 123 1.47 11.46 -8.04
CA VAL A 123 1.99 12.42 -7.05
C VAL A 123 2.53 11.75 -5.79
N LYS A 124 2.01 10.56 -5.43
CA LYS A 124 2.50 9.82 -4.26
C LYS A 124 2.30 8.32 -4.36
N ARG A 125 3.28 7.58 -3.83
CA ARG A 125 3.25 6.13 -3.63
C ARG A 125 3.55 5.79 -2.17
N PHE A 126 2.67 5.04 -1.53
CA PHE A 126 2.87 4.49 -0.20
C PHE A 126 3.13 2.98 -0.31
N PRO A 127 4.37 2.53 -0.03
CA PRO A 127 4.71 1.12 -0.17
C PRO A 127 4.02 0.26 0.89
N GLY A 128 3.55 -0.91 0.47
CA GLY A 128 3.02 -1.96 1.34
C GLY A 128 3.75 -3.29 1.11
N THR A 129 3.68 -4.20 2.07
CA THR A 129 4.36 -5.50 1.99
C THR A 129 3.52 -6.62 1.37
N LEU A 130 2.24 -6.37 1.09
CA LEU A 130 1.38 -7.32 0.37
C LEU A 130 1.70 -7.33 -1.13
N GLY A 131 1.43 -8.43 -1.83
CA GLY A 131 1.79 -8.63 -3.26
C GLY A 131 1.19 -7.65 -4.28
N ASP A 132 0.29 -6.77 -3.85
CA ASP A 132 -0.20 -5.57 -4.56
C ASP A 132 -0.55 -4.50 -3.51
N GLY A 133 0.28 -4.39 -2.47
CA GLY A 133 -0.03 -3.65 -1.24
C GLY A 133 0.21 -2.14 -1.31
N ASN A 134 0.64 -1.63 -2.47
CA ASN A 134 0.85 -0.21 -2.63
C ASN A 134 -0.48 0.55 -2.56
N VAL A 135 -0.41 1.76 -2.03
CA VAL A 135 -1.45 2.78 -2.22
C VAL A 135 -0.86 3.85 -3.10
N LEU A 136 -1.54 4.19 -4.20
CA LEU A 136 -1.11 5.25 -5.10
C LEU A 136 -2.09 6.41 -5.02
N ILE A 137 -1.57 7.61 -5.24
CA ILE A 137 -2.35 8.82 -5.43
C ILE A 137 -1.95 9.38 -6.78
N PHE A 138 -2.93 9.45 -7.67
CA PHE A 138 -2.80 10.16 -8.94
C PHE A 138 -3.48 11.51 -8.86
N LYS A 139 -3.00 12.46 -9.65
CA LYS A 139 -3.58 13.77 -9.85
C LYS A 139 -3.88 14.00 -11.32
N ARG A 140 -5.07 14.49 -11.63
CA ARG A 140 -5.37 15.13 -12.92
C ARG A 140 -4.94 16.59 -12.84
N GLY A 141 -4.06 16.99 -13.76
CA GLY A 141 -3.67 18.38 -13.99
C GLY A 141 -4.79 19.24 -14.56
#